data_AF-A0A1G5CPL3-F1
#
_entry.id   AF-A0A1G5CPL3-F1
#
_cell.length_a   1.000
_cell.length_b   1.000
_cell.length_c   1.000
_cell.angle_alpha   90.00
_cell.angle_beta   90.00
_cell.angle_gamma   90.00
#
_symmetry.space_group_name_H-M   'P 1'
#
loop_
_entity.id
_entity.type
_entity.pdbx_description
1 polymer ?
#
loop_
_entity_poly.entity_id
_entity_poly.type
_entity_poly.pdbx_seq_one_letter_code
_entity_poly.pdbx_strand_id
1 'polypeptide(L)'
;MKKLICLCALVAYTASNAQESNLHPERSGFILRVPRNVKQTYVQQVNPGPYFAQDKILQLYPHEKVWIEVEIKADTVYSMTSVKENLHPEKTLEIEFCQTVEKGTAKPTQVWIKNPFDRKLVYNSLVYSIEDSKWQSDSHTAKAKWSSNEIWRKETISSVVMKDWKFE
;
A
#
# COMPACT_ATOMS: atom_id res chain seq x y z
N MET A 1 -29.40 18.26 -31.64
CA MET A 1 -28.44 18.78 -30.64
C MET A 1 -28.86 18.49 -29.19
N LYS A 2 -30.07 18.85 -28.72
CA LYS A 2 -30.52 18.57 -27.33
C LYS A 2 -30.48 17.07 -26.92
N LYS A 3 -30.86 16.15 -27.82
CA LYS A 3 -30.81 14.70 -27.56
C LYS A 3 -29.38 14.15 -27.45
N LEU A 4 -28.40 14.76 -28.11
CA LEU A 4 -27.00 14.34 -28.08
C LEU A 4 -26.32 14.80 -26.77
N ILE A 5 -26.67 16.00 -26.30
CA ILE A 5 -26.18 16.53 -25.01
C ILE A 5 -26.70 15.70 -23.82
N CYS A 6 -27.95 15.24 -23.87
CA CYS A 6 -28.49 14.37 -22.82
C CYS A 6 -27.81 13.00 -22.79
N LEU A 7 -27.41 12.46 -23.94
CA LEU A 7 -26.72 11.17 -24.02
C LEU A 7 -25.29 11.25 -23.44
N CYS A 8 -24.55 12.33 -23.73
CA CYS A 8 -23.22 12.56 -23.14
C CYS A 8 -23.27 12.76 -21.63
N ALA A 9 -24.29 13.44 -21.10
CA ALA A 9 -24.46 13.65 -19.67
C ALA A 9 -24.75 12.34 -18.91
N LEU A 10 -25.51 11.42 -19.52
CA LEU A 10 -25.84 10.13 -18.91
C LEU A 10 -24.62 9.20 -18.80
N VAL A 11 -23.75 9.18 -19.82
CA VAL A 11 -22.53 8.38 -19.85
C VAL A 11 -21.51 8.87 -18.81
N ALA A 12 -21.37 10.19 -18.64
CA ALA A 12 -20.50 10.77 -17.63
C ALA A 12 -20.96 10.40 -16.20
N TYR A 13 -22.27 10.39 -15.95
CA TYR A 13 -22.82 10.06 -14.63
C TYR A 13 -22.59 8.60 -14.22
N THR A 14 -22.68 7.65 -15.17
CA THR A 14 -22.39 6.23 -14.88
C THR A 14 -20.91 5.96 -14.64
N ALA A 15 -20.01 6.72 -15.27
CA ALA A 15 -18.57 6.56 -15.08
C ALA A 15 -18.11 7.03 -13.69
N SER A 16 -18.67 8.13 -13.16
CA SER A 16 -18.34 8.63 -11.82
C SER A 16 -18.79 7.69 -10.70
N ASN A 17 -20.00 7.13 -10.80
CA ASN A 17 -20.52 6.18 -9.80
C ASN A 17 -19.74 4.84 -9.79
N ALA A 18 -19.23 4.41 -10.95
CA ALA A 18 -18.38 3.22 -11.02
C ALA A 18 -17.07 3.41 -10.23
N GLN A 19 -16.47 4.61 -10.27
CA GLN A 19 -15.24 4.89 -9.53
C GLN A 19 -15.45 4.91 -8.00
N GLU A 20 -16.55 5.47 -7.50
CA GLU A 20 -16.86 5.45 -6.06
C GLU A 20 -17.07 4.02 -5.52
N SER A 21 -17.64 3.13 -6.33
CA SER A 21 -17.87 1.73 -5.93
C SER A 21 -16.56 0.93 -5.72
N ASN A 22 -15.46 1.38 -6.35
CA ASN A 22 -14.15 0.75 -6.28
C ASN A 22 -13.31 1.21 -5.06
N LEU A 23 -13.80 2.16 -4.27
CA LEU A 23 -13.10 2.62 -3.06
C LEU A 23 -12.97 1.48 -2.04
N HIS A 24 -11.77 1.36 -1.46
CA HIS A 24 -11.45 0.39 -0.41
C HIS A 24 -10.71 1.08 0.75
N PRO A 25 -11.35 2.03 1.45
CA PRO A 25 -10.66 2.86 2.44
C PRO A 25 -10.21 2.07 3.67
N GLU A 26 -10.87 0.96 3.98
CA GLU A 26 -10.70 0.20 5.22
C GLU A 26 -10.34 -1.26 4.97
N ARG A 27 -9.45 -1.77 5.82
CA ARG A 27 -9.18 -3.19 5.99
C ARG A 27 -10.23 -3.83 6.89
N SER A 28 -10.58 -5.08 6.57
CA SER A 28 -11.27 -5.96 7.52
C SER A 28 -10.33 -6.31 8.68
N GLY A 29 -10.90 -6.58 9.85
CA GLY A 29 -10.13 -7.07 11.00
C GLY A 29 -9.66 -8.50 10.79
N PHE A 30 -8.49 -8.84 11.35
CA PHE A 30 -7.92 -10.18 11.28
C PHE A 30 -6.98 -10.45 12.45
N ILE A 31 -6.62 -11.72 12.65
CA ILE A 31 -5.59 -12.11 13.62
C ILE A 31 -4.26 -12.14 12.88
N LEU A 32 -3.41 -11.16 13.15
CA LEU A 32 -2.04 -11.15 12.67
C LEU A 32 -1.25 -12.26 13.38
N ARG A 33 -0.63 -13.14 12.60
CA ARG A 33 0.27 -14.19 13.09
C ARG A 33 1.62 -14.02 12.42
N VAL A 34 2.62 -13.73 13.23
CA VAL A 34 3.98 -13.52 12.75
C VAL A 34 4.90 -14.52 13.45
N PRO A 35 5.38 -15.56 12.76
CA PRO A 35 6.26 -16.54 13.39
C PRO A 35 7.64 -15.89 13.62
N ARG A 36 8.08 -15.89 14.88
CA ARG A 36 9.42 -15.42 15.26
C ARG A 36 10.47 -16.52 15.06
N ASN A 37 10.08 -17.77 15.28
CA ASN A 37 10.87 -18.98 15.05
C ASN A 37 9.94 -20.21 15.00
N VAL A 38 10.51 -21.42 14.90
CA VAL A 38 9.79 -22.71 14.91
C VAL A 38 8.82 -22.92 16.09
N LYS A 39 9.03 -22.23 17.22
CA LYS A 39 8.30 -22.46 18.48
C LYS A 39 7.45 -21.27 18.92
N GLN A 40 7.77 -20.07 18.45
CA GLN A 40 7.16 -18.83 18.92
C GLN A 40 6.52 -18.07 17.78
N THR A 41 5.26 -17.68 17.97
CA THR A 41 4.50 -16.85 17.04
C THR A 41 3.95 -15.66 17.80
N TYR A 42 4.25 -14.46 17.31
CA TYR A 42 3.59 -13.24 17.74
C TYR A 42 2.16 -13.23 17.20
N VAL A 43 1.19 -12.97 18.07
CA VAL A 43 -0.23 -12.94 17.72
C VAL A 43 -0.80 -11.60 18.17
N GLN A 44 -1.49 -10.92 17.26
CA GLN A 44 -2.15 -9.65 17.54
C GLN A 44 -3.51 -9.60 16.85
N GLN A 45 -4.53 -9.13 17.57
CA GLN A 45 -5.79 -8.75 16.94
C GLN A 45 -5.62 -7.41 16.22
N VAL A 46 -5.80 -7.41 14.90
CA VAL A 46 -5.92 -6.20 14.10
C VAL A 46 -7.41 -5.91 13.94
N ASN A 47 -7.86 -4.79 14.52
CA ASN A 47 -9.24 -4.36 14.37
C ASN A 47 -9.47 -3.82 12.94
N PRO A 48 -10.71 -3.87 12.43
CA PRO A 48 -11.06 -3.16 11.20
C PRO A 48 -10.71 -1.68 11.32
N GLY A 49 -10.32 -1.06 10.21
CA GLY A 49 -9.97 0.35 10.19
C GLY A 49 -9.31 0.77 8.88
N PRO A 50 -8.95 2.06 8.73
CA PRO A 50 -8.43 2.57 7.47
C PRO A 50 -7.03 2.04 7.14
N TYR A 51 -6.72 1.91 5.84
CA TYR A 51 -5.35 1.70 5.38
C TYR A 51 -4.49 2.95 5.61
N PHE A 52 -5.07 4.12 5.39
CA PHE A 52 -4.43 5.41 5.68
C PHE A 52 -4.77 5.85 7.10
N ALA A 53 -3.79 5.73 8.01
CA ALA A 53 -3.96 6.13 9.41
C ALA A 53 -4.15 7.65 9.56
N GLN A 54 -3.56 8.41 8.64
CA GLN A 54 -3.72 9.86 8.43
C GLN A 54 -3.55 10.16 6.94
N ASP A 55 -3.79 11.41 6.51
CA ASP A 55 -3.57 11.81 5.12
C ASP A 55 -2.18 11.39 4.62
N LYS A 56 -2.15 10.57 3.56
CA LYS A 56 -0.93 10.03 2.92
C LYS A 56 -0.01 9.23 3.86
N ILE A 57 -0.48 8.81 5.04
CA ILE A 57 0.25 7.91 5.94
C ILE A 57 -0.37 6.52 5.82
N LEU A 58 0.21 5.69 4.97
CA LEU A 58 -0.22 4.31 4.77
C LEU A 58 0.36 3.43 5.87
N GLN A 59 -0.48 2.65 6.53
CA GLN A 59 -0.02 1.56 7.38
C GLN A 59 -0.31 0.23 6.69
N LEU A 60 0.60 -0.73 6.76
CA LEU A 60 0.36 -2.11 6.32
C LEU A 60 0.81 -3.10 7.40
N TYR A 61 0.20 -4.28 7.33
CA TYR A 61 0.53 -5.46 8.10
C TYR A 61 1.03 -6.57 7.16
N PRO A 62 1.77 -7.56 7.69
CA PRO A 62 2.21 -8.70 6.92
C PRO A 62 1.07 -9.37 6.15
N HIS A 63 1.36 -9.76 4.91
CA HIS A 63 0.45 -10.41 3.95
C HIS A 63 -0.62 -9.49 3.34
N GLU A 64 -0.61 -8.19 3.64
CA GLU A 64 -1.50 -7.26 2.95
C GLU A 64 -0.97 -6.92 1.55
N LYS A 65 -1.89 -6.89 0.58
CA LYS A 65 -1.71 -6.32 -0.74
C LYS A 65 -2.73 -5.21 -0.93
N VAL A 66 -2.28 -4.03 -1.34
CA VAL A 66 -3.13 -2.86 -1.56
C VAL A 66 -2.84 -2.21 -2.90
N TRP A 67 -3.90 -1.71 -3.52
CA TRP A 67 -3.84 -0.84 -4.68
C TRP A 67 -4.14 0.59 -4.25
N ILE A 68 -3.27 1.52 -4.62
CA ILE A 68 -3.39 2.92 -4.24
C ILE A 68 -3.40 3.77 -5.49
N GLU A 69 -4.55 4.35 -5.81
CA GLU A 69 -4.65 5.39 -6.83
C GLU A 69 -4.04 6.68 -6.30
N VAL A 70 -3.17 7.29 -7.11
CA VAL A 70 -2.47 8.52 -6.75
C VAL A 70 -2.80 9.61 -7.75
N GLU A 71 -3.30 10.75 -7.26
CA GLU A 71 -3.43 11.95 -8.07
C GLU A 71 -2.23 12.87 -7.88
N ILE A 72 -1.65 13.33 -8.97
CA ILE A 72 -0.53 14.26 -8.97
C ILE A 72 -1.00 15.59 -9.55
N LYS A 73 -0.77 16.69 -8.83
CA LYS A 73 -1.03 18.06 -9.31
C LYS A 73 0.21 18.92 -9.08
N ALA A 74 0.66 19.61 -10.13
CA ALA A 74 1.83 20.49 -10.09
C ALA A 74 3.04 19.84 -9.37
N ASP A 75 3.37 18.61 -9.76
CA ASP A 75 4.48 17.81 -9.22
C ASP A 75 4.39 17.40 -7.75
N THR A 76 3.22 17.54 -7.13
CA THR A 76 2.94 17.09 -5.77
C THR A 76 1.91 15.97 -5.76
N VAL A 77 2.05 15.04 -4.81
CA VAL A 77 1.00 14.05 -4.51
C VAL A 77 -0.18 14.80 -3.91
N TYR A 78 -1.24 14.96 -4.70
CA TYR A 78 -2.46 15.66 -4.29
C TYR A 78 -3.30 14.77 -3.37
N SER A 79 -3.58 13.54 -3.79
CA SER A 79 -4.36 12.56 -3.04
C SER A 79 -3.82 11.14 -3.25
N MET A 80 -4.08 10.27 -2.28
CA MET A 80 -3.82 8.84 -2.34
C MET A 80 -5.04 8.10 -1.80
N THR A 81 -5.56 7.16 -2.56
CA THR A 81 -6.81 6.46 -2.22
C THR A 81 -6.65 4.98 -2.46
N SER A 82 -6.97 4.16 -1.46
CA SER A 82 -6.97 2.71 -1.61
C SER A 82 -8.20 2.23 -2.37
N VAL A 83 -8.00 1.29 -3.30
CA VAL A 83 -9.04 0.76 -4.19
C VAL A 83 -9.11 -0.77 -4.16
N LYS A 84 -10.28 -1.33 -4.49
CA LYS A 84 -10.53 -2.78 -4.51
C LYS A 84 -9.89 -3.47 -5.70
N GLU A 85 -9.86 -2.79 -6.84
CA GLU A 85 -9.33 -3.30 -8.10
C GLU A 85 -8.47 -2.23 -8.79
N ASN A 86 -7.42 -2.66 -9.48
CA ASN A 86 -6.58 -1.78 -10.28
C ASN A 86 -7.24 -1.50 -11.65
N LEU A 87 -8.23 -0.59 -11.66
CA LEU A 87 -8.92 -0.16 -12.88
C LEU A 87 -8.13 0.88 -13.70
N HIS A 88 -7.13 1.52 -13.08
CA HIS A 88 -6.30 2.57 -13.69
C HIS A 88 -4.80 2.28 -13.47
N PRO A 89 -4.22 1.29 -14.19
CA PRO A 89 -2.85 0.85 -13.96
C PRO A 89 -1.80 1.95 -14.08
N GLU A 90 -2.07 3.00 -14.85
CA GLU A 90 -1.17 4.14 -15.09
C GLU A 90 -1.04 5.09 -13.89
N LYS A 91 -1.99 5.07 -12.95
CA LYS A 91 -1.99 5.92 -11.75
C LYS A 91 -2.09 5.15 -10.44
N THR A 92 -1.96 3.82 -10.49
CA THR A 92 -2.15 2.96 -9.32
C THR A 92 -0.83 2.33 -8.88
N LEU A 93 -0.39 2.65 -7.67
CA LEU A 93 0.67 1.91 -7.00
C LEU A 93 0.13 0.55 -6.56
N GLU A 94 0.88 -0.52 -6.81
CA GLU A 94 0.62 -1.83 -6.20
C GLU A 94 1.64 -2.06 -5.09
N ILE A 95 1.17 -2.25 -3.86
CA ILE A 95 2.04 -2.45 -2.70
C ILE A 95 1.69 -3.77 -2.03
N GLU A 96 2.68 -4.62 -1.81
CA GLU A 96 2.49 -5.92 -1.17
C GLU A 96 3.55 -6.13 -0.07
N PHE A 97 3.10 -6.38 1.15
CA PHE A 97 3.96 -6.67 2.29
C PHE A 97 4.07 -8.19 2.47
N CYS A 98 5.15 -8.77 1.97
CA CYS A 98 5.45 -10.19 2.08
C CYS A 98 6.35 -10.49 3.28
N GLN A 99 5.90 -11.40 4.14
CA GLN A 99 6.73 -12.00 5.18
C GLN A 99 6.48 -13.51 5.16
N THR A 100 7.53 -14.32 5.05
CA THR A 100 7.38 -15.78 4.99
C THR A 100 8.35 -16.43 5.97
N VAL A 101 7.96 -17.58 6.50
CA VAL A 101 8.79 -18.40 7.36
C VAL A 101 8.93 -19.75 6.69
N GLU A 102 10.16 -20.11 6.34
CA GLU A 102 10.46 -21.37 5.66
C GLU A 102 11.32 -22.24 6.58
N LYS A 103 10.88 -23.46 6.87
CA LYS A 103 11.62 -24.44 7.69
C LYS A 103 12.10 -23.91 9.05
N GLY A 104 11.37 -22.95 9.62
CA GLY A 104 11.69 -22.39 10.93
C GLY A 104 12.63 -21.20 10.94
N THR A 105 13.12 -20.78 9.78
CA THR A 105 13.91 -19.56 9.60
C THR A 105 13.02 -18.51 8.96
N ALA A 106 12.97 -17.32 9.55
CA ALA A 106 12.26 -16.22 8.93
C ALA A 106 13.02 -15.78 7.67
N LYS A 107 12.31 -15.68 6.55
CA LYS A 107 12.89 -15.08 5.35
C LYS A 107 12.98 -13.58 5.55
N PRO A 108 13.89 -12.88 4.85
CA PRO A 108 13.89 -11.44 4.83
C PRO A 108 12.49 -10.92 4.48
N THR A 109 12.02 -9.98 5.28
CA THR A 109 10.76 -9.29 5.01
C THR A 109 10.87 -8.50 3.71
N GLN A 110 9.82 -8.46 2.91
CA GLN A 110 9.82 -7.76 1.64
C GLN A 110 8.61 -6.86 1.53
N VAL A 111 8.83 -5.64 1.04
CA VAL A 111 7.76 -4.77 0.55
C VAL A 111 7.97 -4.63 -0.94
N TRP A 112 7.00 -5.10 -1.70
CA TRP A 112 6.98 -4.99 -3.16
C TRP A 112 6.20 -3.74 -3.51
N ILE A 113 6.80 -2.86 -4.32
CA ILE A 113 6.13 -1.65 -4.82
C ILE A 113 6.27 -1.64 -6.32
N LYS A 114 5.13 -1.68 -7.01
CA LYS A 114 5.05 -1.42 -8.44
C LYS A 114 4.64 0.02 -8.65
N ASN A 115 5.58 0.80 -9.18
CA ASN A 115 5.40 2.20 -9.48
C ASN A 115 5.06 2.37 -10.97
N PRO A 116 3.83 2.79 -11.33
CA PRO A 116 3.45 2.93 -12.73
C PRO A 116 3.94 4.24 -13.37
N PHE A 117 4.41 5.19 -12.56
CA PHE A 117 4.77 6.52 -13.00
C PHE A 117 6.14 6.54 -13.68
N ASP A 118 6.35 7.52 -14.56
CA ASP A 118 7.61 7.82 -15.25
C ASP A 118 8.69 8.45 -14.35
N ARG A 119 8.42 8.55 -13.05
CA ARG A 119 9.29 9.16 -12.05
C ARG A 119 9.57 8.19 -10.93
N LYS A 120 10.75 8.29 -10.30
CA LYS A 120 11.03 7.48 -9.12
C LYS A 120 10.15 7.98 -7.98
N LEU A 121 9.68 7.07 -7.14
CA LEU A 121 8.92 7.37 -5.95
C LEU A 121 9.86 7.25 -4.75
N VAL A 122 10.08 8.36 -4.05
CA VAL A 122 10.81 8.42 -2.78
C VAL A 122 9.80 8.44 -1.65
N TYR A 123 10.06 7.68 -0.59
CA TYR A 123 9.19 7.64 0.59
C TYR A 123 10.00 7.23 1.83
N ASN A 124 9.47 7.55 3.01
CA ASN A 124 10.01 7.09 4.28
C ASN A 124 9.18 5.94 4.82
N SER A 125 9.85 4.93 5.38
CA SER A 125 9.20 3.88 6.15
C SER A 125 9.51 4.02 7.64
N LEU A 126 8.57 3.58 8.47
CA LEU A 126 8.75 3.31 9.88
C LEU A 126 8.28 1.88 10.15
N VAL A 127 9.18 1.05 10.66
CA VAL A 127 9.00 -0.39 10.76
C VAL A 127 9.07 -0.83 12.21
N TYR A 128 8.08 -1.56 12.70
CA TYR A 128 8.11 -2.14 14.04
C TYR A 128 8.66 -3.57 14.00
N SER A 129 9.90 -3.72 14.46
CA SER A 129 10.58 -5.01 14.63
C SER A 129 10.06 -5.68 15.90
N ILE A 130 9.54 -6.91 15.77
CA ILE A 130 9.12 -7.71 16.94
C ILE A 130 10.34 -8.10 17.78
N GLU A 131 11.48 -8.37 17.13
CA GLU A 131 12.68 -8.83 17.82
C GLU A 131 13.26 -7.75 18.73
N ASP A 132 13.35 -6.53 18.21
CA ASP A 132 13.93 -5.39 18.90
C ASP A 132 12.92 -4.61 19.74
N SER A 133 11.61 -4.90 19.58
CA SER A 133 10.50 -4.17 20.20
C SER A 133 10.58 -2.65 19.99
N LYS A 134 11.09 -2.21 18.84
CA LYS A 134 11.32 -0.78 18.53
C LYS A 134 10.96 -0.43 17.10
N TRP A 135 10.58 0.83 16.91
CA TRP A 135 10.41 1.44 15.60
C TRP A 135 11.75 1.83 15.00
N GLN A 136 11.91 1.60 13.71
CA GLN A 136 13.10 1.97 12.96
C GLN A 136 12.67 2.64 11.66
N SER A 137 13.29 3.77 11.33
CA SER A 137 12.98 4.53 10.13
C SER A 137 14.05 4.29 9.08
N ASP A 138 13.64 4.22 7.82
CA ASP A 138 14.55 4.19 6.68
C ASP A 138 13.92 4.93 5.48
N SER A 139 14.75 5.34 4.52
CA SER A 139 14.32 6.05 3.32
C SER A 139 14.51 5.17 2.09
N HIS A 140 13.51 5.19 1.22
CA HIS A 140 13.32 4.18 0.20
C HIS A 140 13.06 4.78 -1.17
N THR A 141 13.23 3.98 -2.22
CA THR A 141 13.06 4.45 -3.59
C THR A 141 12.55 3.35 -4.50
N ALA A 142 11.32 3.53 -4.98
CA ALA A 142 10.71 2.70 -6.00
C ALA A 142 10.95 3.29 -7.40
N LYS A 143 11.61 2.52 -8.28
CA LYS A 143 12.00 2.95 -9.63
C LYS A 143 10.79 3.21 -10.54
N ALA A 144 10.92 4.16 -11.46
CA ALA A 144 9.90 4.49 -12.46
C ALA A 144 9.56 3.30 -13.36
N LYS A 145 8.28 3.14 -13.71
CA LYS A 145 7.73 2.10 -14.62
C LYS A 145 8.24 0.68 -14.34
N TRP A 146 8.60 0.39 -13.10
CA TRP A 146 9.25 -0.86 -12.72
C TRP A 146 8.63 -1.41 -11.44
N SER A 147 8.59 -2.74 -11.34
CA SER A 147 8.34 -3.42 -10.06
C SER A 147 9.63 -3.39 -9.25
N SER A 148 9.75 -2.41 -8.37
CA SER A 148 10.88 -2.37 -7.43
C SER A 148 10.62 -3.32 -6.27
N ASN A 149 11.63 -4.15 -5.99
CA ASN A 149 11.60 -5.06 -4.85
C ASN A 149 12.45 -4.42 -3.77
N GLU A 150 11.82 -3.94 -2.72
CA GLU A 150 12.55 -3.50 -1.56
C GLU A 150 12.63 -4.65 -0.57
N ILE A 151 13.82 -5.25 -0.51
CA ILE A 151 14.12 -6.31 0.44
C ILE A 151 14.53 -5.65 1.74
N TRP A 152 13.66 -5.74 2.75
CA TRP A 152 13.96 -5.25 4.08
C TRP A 152 14.59 -6.39 4.88
N ARG A 153 15.90 -6.25 5.15
CA ARG A 153 16.72 -7.32 5.75
C ARG A 153 16.39 -7.64 7.22
N LYS A 154 15.22 -7.27 7.72
CA LYS A 154 14.78 -7.60 9.07
C LYS A 154 13.98 -8.88 9.06
N GLU A 155 14.28 -9.71 10.04
CA GLU A 155 13.79 -11.08 10.10
C GLU A 155 12.32 -11.14 10.53
N THR A 156 11.79 -10.16 11.28
CA THR A 156 10.39 -10.22 11.71
C THR A 156 9.76 -8.85 12.02
N ILE A 157 8.84 -8.41 11.17
CA ILE A 157 8.13 -7.13 11.24
C ILE A 157 6.63 -7.38 11.50
N SER A 158 6.04 -6.62 12.43
CA SER A 158 4.58 -6.67 12.68
C SER A 158 3.78 -5.65 11.90
N SER A 159 4.38 -4.49 11.59
CA SER A 159 3.72 -3.42 10.87
C SER A 159 4.75 -2.49 10.23
N VAL A 160 4.34 -1.91 9.11
CA VAL A 160 5.04 -0.85 8.40
C VAL A 160 4.13 0.37 8.28
N VAL A 161 4.70 1.55 8.47
CA VAL A 161 4.09 2.83 8.15
C VAL A 161 4.92 3.48 7.04
N MET A 162 4.28 3.95 5.98
CA MET A 162 4.89 4.58 4.82
C MET A 162 4.34 6.00 4.67
N LYS A 163 5.22 6.98 4.52
CA LYS A 163 4.88 8.41 4.53
C LYS A 163 5.87 9.24 3.71
N ASP A 164 5.63 10.54 3.66
CA ASP A 164 6.51 11.54 3.02
C ASP A 164 6.77 11.23 1.53
N TRP A 165 5.73 10.75 0.83
CA TRP A 165 5.79 10.32 -0.57
C TRP A 165 6.08 11.48 -1.52
N LYS A 166 7.05 11.27 -2.43
CA LYS A 166 7.45 12.26 -3.43
C LYS A 166 7.85 11.59 -4.73
N PHE A 167 7.38 12.14 -5.85
CA PHE A 167 7.85 11.74 -7.18
C PHE A 167 8.98 12.66 -7.64
N GLU A 168 10.06 12.08 -8.16
CA GLU A 168 11.27 12.75 -8.63
C GLU A 168 11.71 12.27 -10.01
#